data_AF-A0A5C5W7Q2-F1
#
_entry.id   AF-A0A5C5W7Q2-F1
#
_cell.length_a   1.000
_cell.length_b   1.000
_cell.length_c   1.000
_cell.angle_alpha   90.00
_cell.angle_beta   90.00
_cell.angle_gamma   90.00
#
_symmetry.space_group_name_H-M   'P 1'
#
loop_
_entity.id
_entity.type
_entity.pdbx_description
1 polymer ?
#
loop_
_entity_poly.entity_id
_entity_poly.type
_entity_poly.pdbx_seq_one_letter_code
_entity_poly.pdbx_strand_id
1 'polypeptide(L)'
;MVLEPQSVDLIMTSPPFGLVRKKDYGNRDADKYVKWFKAFGDLFQKLLKPQGSLVIDIGGAWIPGQPTRSLYHYELLIMLCRECGFHLAQDFFWWNPAKLPTPAEWVNIRRIRVKDAINCVWWLSPTPRGRMAA
;
A
#
# COMPACT_ATOMS: atom_id res chain seq x y z
N MET A 1 7.09 -25.73 -1.50
CA MET A 1 5.97 -25.64 -0.54
C MET A 1 4.85 -24.87 -1.22
N VAL A 2 3.68 -25.47 -1.36
CA VAL A 2 2.48 -24.83 -1.93
C VAL A 2 1.50 -24.65 -0.78
N LEU A 3 0.89 -23.47 -0.64
CA LEU A 3 -0.14 -23.22 0.36
C LEU A 3 -1.50 -23.64 -0.19
N GLU A 4 -2.31 -24.30 0.65
CA GLU A 4 -3.67 -24.67 0.28
C GLU A 4 -4.57 -23.42 0.18
N PRO A 5 -5.59 -23.42 -0.70
CA PRO A 5 -6.59 -22.35 -0.73
C PRO A 5 -7.28 -22.18 0.62
N GLN A 6 -7.64 -20.95 0.97
CA GLN A 6 -8.35 -20.62 2.21
C GLN A 6 -7.71 -21.21 3.48
N SER A 7 -6.37 -21.28 3.52
CA SER A 7 -5.63 -21.83 4.67
C SER A 7 -4.98 -20.77 5.55
N VAL A 8 -4.94 -19.51 5.10
CA VAL A 8 -4.21 -18.42 5.76
C VAL A 8 -5.17 -17.52 6.55
N ASP A 9 -4.85 -17.26 7.82
CA ASP A 9 -5.60 -16.32 8.68
C ASP A 9 -5.15 -14.87 8.50
N LEU A 10 -3.84 -14.62 8.33
CA LEU A 10 -3.29 -13.28 8.23
C LEU A 10 -2.15 -13.23 7.21
N ILE A 11 -2.25 -12.27 6.29
CA ILE A 11 -1.13 -11.83 5.46
C ILE A 11 -0.79 -10.40 5.89
N MET A 12 0.39 -10.22 6.48
CA MET A 12 0.93 -8.92 6.86
C MET A 12 2.16 -8.63 6.01
N THR A 13 2.17 -7.49 5.31
CA THR A 13 3.27 -7.15 4.41
C THR A 13 3.49 -5.65 4.29
N SER A 14 4.74 -5.27 4.04
CA SER A 14 5.15 -3.93 3.62
C SER A 14 5.87 -4.05 2.27
N PRO A 15 5.12 -4.05 1.15
CA PRO A 15 5.72 -4.31 -0.15
C PRO A 15 6.74 -3.24 -0.50
N PRO A 16 7.75 -3.57 -1.34
CA PRO A 16 8.75 -2.60 -1.75
C PRO A 16 8.05 -1.38 -2.36
N PHE A 17 8.41 -0.18 -1.91
CA PHE A 17 7.82 1.05 -2.43
C PHE A 17 8.12 1.17 -3.92
N GLY A 18 7.15 1.55 -4.74
CA GLY A 18 7.26 1.65 -6.21
C GLY A 18 8.25 2.70 -6.75
N LEU A 19 9.21 3.15 -5.94
CA LEU A 19 10.13 4.25 -6.21
C LEU A 19 11.60 3.83 -6.36
N VAL A 20 11.93 2.54 -6.28
CA VAL A 20 13.33 2.09 -6.39
C VAL A 20 13.77 2.01 -7.86
N ARG A 21 13.97 3.18 -8.51
CA ARG A 21 14.67 3.47 -9.80
C ARG A 21 14.44 2.50 -10.99
N LYS A 22 13.93 2.94 -12.16
CA LYS A 22 14.57 3.88 -13.12
C LYS A 22 13.58 4.51 -14.12
N LYS A 23 13.79 5.81 -14.35
CA LYS A 23 13.67 6.67 -15.55
C LYS A 23 12.47 6.58 -16.51
N ASP A 24 11.95 7.78 -16.75
CA ASP A 24 11.18 8.34 -17.87
C ASP A 24 9.64 8.22 -17.86
N TYR A 25 9.06 9.37 -17.48
CA TYR A 25 7.67 9.84 -17.54
C TYR A 25 6.68 9.33 -16.48
N GLY A 26 6.17 10.32 -15.72
CA GLY A 26 5.21 10.18 -14.62
C GLY A 26 3.90 9.49 -15.02
N ASN A 27 3.22 8.99 -13.99
CA ASN A 27 2.08 8.04 -13.99
C ASN A 27 2.39 6.60 -14.39
N ARG A 28 3.31 6.36 -15.33
CA ARG A 28 3.61 4.99 -15.79
C ARG A 28 4.13 4.08 -14.68
N ASP A 29 4.84 4.60 -13.69
CA ASP A 29 5.41 3.78 -12.61
C ASP A 29 4.37 3.40 -11.53
N ALA A 30 3.40 4.29 -11.25
CA ALA A 30 2.30 3.98 -10.35
C ALA A 30 1.39 2.89 -10.94
N ASP A 31 0.95 3.07 -12.19
CA ASP A 31 0.13 2.09 -12.90
C ASP A 31 0.83 0.73 -13.04
N LYS A 32 2.14 0.73 -13.34
CA LYS A 32 2.94 -0.50 -13.38
C LYS A 32 3.01 -1.17 -12.02
N TYR A 33 3.18 -0.40 -10.94
CA TYR A 33 3.21 -0.93 -9.58
C TYR A 33 1.87 -1.57 -9.20
N VAL A 34 0.76 -0.86 -9.44
CA VAL A 34 -0.59 -1.38 -9.17
C VAL A 34 -0.86 -2.64 -9.98
N LYS A 35 -0.51 -2.65 -11.28
CA LYS A 35 -0.64 -3.85 -12.14
C LYS A 35 0.22 -5.02 -11.68
N TRP A 36 1.45 -4.76 -11.26
CA TRP A 36 2.33 -5.78 -10.71
C TRP A 36 1.76 -6.35 -9.41
N PHE A 37 1.26 -5.50 -8.51
CA PHE A 37 0.69 -5.92 -7.24
C PHE A 37 -0.62 -6.69 -7.40
N LYS A 38 -1.40 -6.41 -8.46
CA LYS A 38 -2.67 -7.10 -8.73
C LYS A 38 -2.52 -8.62 -8.73
N ALA A 39 -1.43 -9.16 -9.30
CA ALA A 39 -1.18 -10.60 -9.30
C ALA A 39 -1.07 -11.18 -7.87
N PHE A 40 -0.50 -10.42 -6.94
CA PHE A 40 -0.45 -10.77 -5.53
C PHE A 40 -1.82 -10.63 -4.86
N GLY A 41 -2.57 -9.55 -5.16
CA GLY A 41 -3.94 -9.36 -4.67
C GLY A 41 -4.85 -10.55 -5.04
N ASP A 42 -4.83 -10.96 -6.31
CA ASP A 42 -5.60 -12.10 -6.80
C ASP A 42 -5.19 -13.43 -6.11
N LEU A 43 -3.91 -13.58 -5.77
CA LEU A 43 -3.40 -14.74 -5.03
C LEU A 43 -3.80 -14.71 -3.55
N PHE A 44 -3.64 -13.56 -2.90
CA PHE A 44 -4.00 -13.37 -1.49
C PHE A 44 -5.48 -13.67 -1.26
N GLN A 45 -6.35 -13.25 -2.19
CA GLN A 45 -7.77 -13.50 -2.09
C GLN A 45 -8.13 -15.00 -2.13
N LYS A 46 -7.34 -15.80 -2.85
CA LYS A 46 -7.53 -17.27 -2.91
C LYS A 46 -6.99 -17.98 -1.67
N LEU A 47 -5.93 -17.45 -1.07
CA LEU A 47 -5.23 -18.07 0.07
C LEU A 47 -5.89 -17.77 1.42
N LEU A 48 -6.50 -16.59 1.56
CA LEU A 48 -7.11 -16.17 2.81
C LEU A 48 -8.40 -16.94 3.11
N LYS A 49 -8.55 -17.35 4.36
CA LYS A 49 -9.83 -17.85 4.89
C LYS A 49 -10.91 -16.79 4.77
N PRO A 50 -12.21 -17.15 4.77
CA PRO A 50 -13.30 -16.17 4.74
C PRO A 50 -13.26 -15.11 5.87
N GLN A 51 -12.67 -15.46 7.01
CA GLN A 51 -12.49 -14.55 8.17
C GLN A 51 -11.07 -13.96 8.26
N GLY A 52 -10.19 -14.28 7.31
CA GLY A 52 -8.80 -13.85 7.33
C GLY A 52 -8.64 -12.36 7.03
N SER A 53 -7.42 -11.88 7.19
CA SER A 53 -7.05 -10.46 7.03
C SER A 53 -5.83 -10.28 6.14
N LEU A 54 -5.88 -9.26 5.29
CA LEU A 54 -4.74 -8.75 4.53
C LEU A 54 -4.40 -7.36 5.09
N VAL A 55 -3.21 -7.21 5.65
CA VAL A 55 -2.73 -5.95 6.21
C VAL A 55 -1.51 -5.49 5.44
N ILE A 56 -1.59 -4.31 4.85
CA ILE A 56 -0.55 -3.74 3.99
C ILE A 56 -0.09 -2.41 4.57
N ASP A 57 1.15 -2.34 5.06
CA ASP A 57 1.82 -1.07 5.35
C ASP A 57 2.44 -0.50 4.08
N ILE A 58 1.96 0.67 3.67
CA ILE A 58 2.43 1.36 2.47
C ILE A 58 2.62 2.85 2.72
N GLY A 59 3.81 3.31 2.37
CA GLY A 59 4.25 4.68 2.49
C GLY A 59 3.94 5.43 1.21
N GLY A 60 3.47 6.66 1.31
CA GLY A 60 3.26 7.48 0.13
C GLY A 60 4.58 7.87 -0.55
N ALA A 61 4.43 8.33 -1.79
CA ALA A 61 5.53 8.71 -2.67
C ALA A 61 5.35 10.16 -3.15
N TRP A 62 6.45 10.81 -3.53
CA TRP A 62 6.43 12.13 -4.16
C TRP A 62 6.66 11.99 -5.65
N ILE A 63 5.98 12.80 -6.44
CA ILE A 63 6.22 12.80 -7.89
C ILE A 63 7.56 13.52 -8.15
N PRO A 64 8.48 12.92 -8.92
CA PRO A 64 9.79 13.51 -9.17
C PRO A 64 9.70 14.95 -9.69
N GLY A 65 10.48 15.86 -9.11
CA GLY A 65 10.58 17.25 -9.56
C GLY A 65 9.44 18.19 -9.13
N GLN A 66 8.41 17.69 -8.45
CA GLN A 66 7.26 18.51 -8.02
C GLN A 66 6.87 18.27 -6.55
N PRO A 67 6.32 19.30 -5.85
CA PRO A 67 5.92 19.20 -4.45
C PRO A 67 4.52 18.59 -4.30
N THR A 68 4.21 17.54 -5.06
CA THR A 68 2.93 16.82 -5.01
C THR A 68 3.13 15.33 -4.81
N ARG A 69 2.15 14.71 -4.16
CA ARG A 69 2.16 13.30 -3.79
C ARG A 69 1.69 12.44 -4.96
N SER A 70 2.25 11.26 -5.09
CA SER A 70 1.69 10.20 -5.94
C SER A 70 0.51 9.55 -5.23
N LEU A 71 -0.53 9.24 -5.99
CA LEU A 71 -1.74 8.57 -5.50
C LEU A 71 -1.63 7.04 -5.53
N TYR A 72 -0.48 6.48 -5.91
CA TYR A 72 -0.33 5.05 -6.21
C TYR A 72 -0.80 4.10 -5.09
N HIS A 73 -0.62 4.48 -3.83
CA HIS A 73 -1.01 3.68 -2.67
C HIS A 73 -2.53 3.72 -2.42
N TYR A 74 -3.22 4.77 -2.85
CA TYR A 74 -4.68 4.84 -2.90
C TYR A 74 -5.23 4.09 -4.11
N GLU A 75 -4.57 4.22 -5.27
CA GLU A 75 -4.91 3.45 -6.48
C GLU A 75 -4.77 1.94 -6.22
N LEU A 76 -3.73 1.54 -5.49
CA LEU A 76 -3.55 0.18 -5.01
C LEU A 76 -4.72 -0.29 -4.16
N LEU A 77 -5.11 0.50 -3.15
CA LEU A 77 -6.25 0.20 -2.28
C LEU A 77 -7.54 0.04 -3.10
N ILE A 78 -7.80 0.97 -4.01
CA ILE A 78 -8.99 0.96 -4.88
C ILE A 78 -8.98 -0.28 -5.76
N MET A 79 -7.84 -0.64 -6.36
CA MET A 79 -7.69 -1.83 -7.19
C MET A 79 -7.94 -3.10 -6.37
N LEU A 80 -7.39 -3.21 -5.16
CA LEU A 80 -7.62 -4.37 -4.29
C LEU A 80 -9.11 -4.53 -3.97
N CYS A 81 -9.83 -3.43 -3.71
CA CYS A 81 -11.27 -3.50 -3.42
C CYS A 81 -12.12 -3.77 -4.68
N ARG A 82 -11.87 -3.05 -5.77
CA ARG A 82 -12.74 -3.08 -6.96
C ARG A 82 -12.44 -4.21 -7.92
N GLU A 83 -11.18 -4.64 -8.01
CA GLU A 83 -10.74 -5.65 -8.98
C GLU A 83 -10.40 -6.99 -8.32
N CYS A 84 -9.77 -6.98 -7.14
CA CYS A 84 -9.46 -8.23 -6.42
C CYS A 84 -10.58 -8.69 -5.46
N GLY A 85 -11.60 -7.85 -5.24
CA GLY A 85 -12.77 -8.21 -4.44
C GLY A 85 -12.54 -8.19 -2.92
N PHE A 86 -11.54 -7.46 -2.43
CA PHE A 86 -11.37 -7.20 -1.01
C PHE A 86 -12.37 -6.17 -0.49
N HIS A 87 -12.56 -6.16 0.83
CA HIS A 87 -13.27 -5.11 1.56
C HIS A 87 -12.28 -4.38 2.46
N LEU A 88 -12.27 -3.05 2.41
CA LEU A 88 -11.55 -2.25 3.40
C LEU A 88 -12.28 -2.38 4.74
N ALA A 89 -11.70 -3.15 5.65
CA ALA A 89 -12.25 -3.36 6.99
C ALA A 89 -12.03 -2.11 7.84
N GLN A 90 -10.80 -1.57 7.82
CA GLN A 90 -10.44 -0.33 8.48
C GLN A 90 -9.15 0.24 7.91
N ASP A 91 -9.01 1.56 7.94
CA ASP A 91 -7.75 2.26 7.71
C ASP A 91 -7.02 2.54 9.02
N PHE A 92 -5.71 2.31 9.00
CA PHE A 92 -4.80 2.68 10.08
C PHE A 92 -3.72 3.61 9.54
N PHE A 93 -3.17 4.43 10.43
CA PHE A 93 -2.12 5.38 10.09
C PHE A 93 -0.96 5.21 11.06
N TRP A 94 0.19 4.80 10.54
CA TRP A 94 1.38 4.65 11.34
C TRP A 94 2.20 5.94 11.30
N TRP A 95 2.33 6.57 12.47
CA TRP A 95 3.23 7.71 12.65
C TRP A 95 4.63 7.26 13.08
N ASN A 96 5.61 7.54 12.24
CA ASN A 96 7.02 7.32 12.53
C ASN A 96 7.73 8.66 12.81
N PRO A 97 7.89 9.08 14.08
CA PRO A 97 8.54 10.33 14.43
C PRO A 97 10.03 10.35 14.06
N ALA A 98 10.68 9.20 13.94
CA ALA A 98 12.09 9.07 13.59
C ALA A 98 12.38 9.15 12.08
N LYS A 99 11.35 9.12 11.22
CA LYS A 99 11.52 9.24 9.76
C LYS A 99 12.26 10.53 9.40
N LEU A 100 13.19 10.49 8.46
CA LEU A 100 13.93 11.70 8.05
C LEU A 100 12.98 12.71 7.38
N PRO A 101 13.19 14.03 7.57
CA PRO A 101 12.41 15.08 6.90
C PRO A 101 12.67 15.06 5.39
N THR A 102 11.87 14.27 4.69
CA THR A 102 11.97 14.01 3.26
C THR A 102 10.65 14.35 2.57
N PRO A 103 10.69 14.89 1.33
CA PRO A 103 11.86 15.27 0.54
C PRO A 103 12.49 16.58 1.05
N ALA A 104 13.82 16.59 1.22
CA ALA A 104 14.53 17.73 1.82
C ALA A 104 14.31 19.05 1.08
N GLU A 105 14.19 19.01 -0.26
CA GLU A 105 13.90 20.18 -1.09
C GLU A 105 12.60 20.88 -0.67
N TRP A 106 11.53 20.12 -0.43
CA TRP A 106 10.21 20.68 -0.11
C TRP A 106 10.02 20.97 1.37
N VAL A 107 10.67 20.18 2.23
CA VAL A 107 10.52 20.25 3.70
C VAL A 107 11.53 21.19 4.34
N ASN A 108 12.83 21.05 4.05
CA ASN A 108 13.90 21.78 4.72
C ASN A 108 14.34 23.03 3.97
N ILE A 109 14.47 22.94 2.64
CA ILE A 109 15.01 24.01 1.79
C ILE A 109 13.93 25.05 1.49
N ARG A 110 12.88 24.67 0.74
CA ARG A 110 11.79 25.59 0.37
C ARG A 110 10.75 25.79 1.46
N ARG A 111 10.65 24.86 2.41
CA ARG A 111 9.70 24.90 3.55
C ARG A 111 8.24 25.09 3.12
N ILE A 112 7.85 24.48 2.00
CA ILE A 112 6.48 24.53 1.45
C ILE A 112 5.67 23.28 1.77
N ARG A 113 6.27 22.28 2.42
CA ARG A 113 5.64 21.03 2.86
C ARG A 113 6.11 20.67 4.26
N VAL A 114 5.28 19.90 4.97
CA VAL A 114 5.63 19.36 6.29
C VAL A 114 6.33 18.01 6.17
N LYS A 115 6.94 17.58 7.28
CA LYS A 115 7.57 16.27 7.40
C LYS A 115 6.57 15.15 7.09
N ASP A 116 6.87 14.35 6.07
CA ASP A 116 6.09 13.19 5.66
C ASP A 116 6.40 11.96 6.53
N ALA A 117 5.79 11.92 7.71
CA ALA A 117 6.05 10.92 8.76
C ALA A 117 4.98 9.84 8.89
N ILE A 118 3.96 9.83 8.02
CA ILE A 118 2.82 8.91 8.10
C ILE A 118 2.88 7.89 6.98
N ASN A 119 2.72 6.61 7.32
CA ASN A 119 2.36 5.57 6.37
C ASN A 119 0.89 5.18 6.54
N CYS A 120 0.25 4.76 5.45
CA CYS A 120 -1.07 4.16 5.50
C CYS A 120 -0.91 2.66 5.73
N VAL A 121 -1.72 2.12 6.63
CA VAL A 121 -1.81 0.70 6.89
C VAL A 121 -3.23 0.27 6.54
N TRP A 122 -3.36 -0.40 5.40
CA TRP A 122 -4.66 -0.85 4.89
C TRP A 122 -5.00 -2.21 5.47
N TRP A 123 -6.05 -2.28 6.29
CA TRP A 123 -6.61 -3.55 6.74
C TRP A 123 -7.78 -3.93 5.85
N LEU A 124 -7.56 -4.97 5.05
CA LEU A 124 -8.48 -5.53 4.08
C LEU A 124 -8.94 -6.92 4.52
N SER A 125 -10.14 -7.32 4.10
CA SER A 125 -10.69 -8.64 4.33
C SER A 125 -11.30 -9.24 3.05
N PRO A 126 -11.26 -10.56 2.87
CA PRO A 126 -11.82 -11.23 1.69
C PRO A 126 -13.35 -11.21 1.68
N THR A 127 -13.98 -10.98 2.84
CA THR A 127 -15.43 -10.84 3.02
C THR A 127 -15.74 -9.65 3.93
N PRO A 128 -16.98 -9.13 3.96
CA PRO A 128 -17.37 -8.04 4.86
C PRO A 128 -17.30 -8.36 6.37
N ARG A 129 -17.01 -9.62 6.75
CA ARG A 129 -17.02 -10.10 8.14
C ARG A 129 -15.63 -10.57 8.61
N GLY A 130 -14.58 -10.11 7.95
CA GLY A 130 -13.20 -10.39 8.35
C GLY A 130 -12.94 -9.95 9.79
N ARG A 131 -12.04 -10.66 10.47
CA ARG A 131 -11.63 -10.34 11.84
C ARG A 131 -10.12 -10.17 11.89
N MET A 132 -9.65 -9.31 12.79
CA MET A 132 -8.25 -9.30 13.15
C MET A 132 -7.94 -10.70 13.70
N ALA A 133 -6.89 -11.35 13.21
CA ALA A 133 -6.48 -12.65 13.76
C ALA A 133 -6.25 -12.47 15.27
N ALA A 134 -6.97 -13.28 16.07
CA ALA A 134 -6.88 -13.29 17.52
C ALA A 134 -5.71 -14.15 17.99
#